data_AF-A0A2N9NUY8-F1
#
_entry.id   AF-A0A2N9NUY8-F1
#
_cell.length_a   1.000
_cell.length_b   1.000
_cell.length_c   1.000
_cell.angle_alpha   90.00
_cell.angle_beta   90.00
_cell.angle_gamma   90.00
#
_symmetry.space_group_name_H-M   'P 1'
#
loop_
_entity.id
_entity.type
_entity.pdbx_description
1 polymer ?
#
loop_
_entity_poly.entity_id
_entity_poly.type
_entity_poly.pdbx_seq_one_letter_code
_entity_poly.pdbx_strand_id
1 'polypeptide(L)'
;MKNDSSSSGARLRVAGMDMGPRCWFWCDEVRSPLVTACVWTELIASGNAPARVPQLMSALGISCILLDAGGEPDLGVGVCWDGTRGEWRNLRAAAVLFVAGAARGLVHSVGWTQEGRLYPLLKCNRSESIQLAVNDFLTPAQGVHEMVKTEPGSGAPQDDGKFETEDGSWDMDAPIVPHPAAVAPSGGTILRTEPRVRLLPSCAGPGVSQALLDSHLLNLRKERDPRTGLEDWVGGVENHLGLAKAYARLAQLVAHATSTPTKPGVPNLARYLNPLASGRFYHFK
;
A
#
# COMPACT_ATOMS: atom_id res chain seq x y z
N MET A 1 5.64 39.12 15.84
CA MET A 1 5.34 37.70 16.13
C MET A 1 5.34 36.96 14.80
N LYS A 2 6.32 36.06 14.58
CA LYS A 2 6.35 35.19 13.40
C LYS A 2 5.48 33.97 13.74
N ASN A 3 4.41 33.76 12.98
CA ASN A 3 3.63 32.52 13.07
C ASN A 3 4.45 31.43 12.42
N ASP A 4 5.21 30.70 13.22
CA ASP A 4 5.74 29.38 12.85
C ASP A 4 4.57 28.40 12.89
N SER A 5 3.66 28.49 11.93
CA SER A 5 2.75 27.38 11.63
C SER A 5 3.60 26.32 10.96
N SER A 6 4.27 25.49 11.76
CA SER A 6 4.76 24.19 11.31
C SER A 6 3.52 23.40 10.90
N SER A 7 3.08 23.55 9.66
CA SER A 7 2.18 22.60 9.04
C SER A 7 2.92 21.28 9.13
N SER A 8 2.58 20.44 10.11
CA SER A 8 3.01 19.06 10.10
C SER A 8 2.55 18.55 8.74
N GLY A 9 3.52 18.33 7.84
CA GLY A 9 3.21 17.99 6.46
C GLY A 9 2.29 16.79 6.50
N ALA A 10 1.05 16.95 6.00
CA ALA A 10 0.05 15.91 6.08
C ALA A 10 0.67 14.64 5.48
N ARG A 11 0.76 13.58 6.29
CA ARG A 11 1.40 12.33 5.87
C ARG A 11 0.64 11.75 4.70
N LEU A 12 1.37 11.19 3.74
CA LEU A 12 0.78 10.57 2.56
C LEU A 12 -0.12 9.41 2.99
N ARG A 13 -1.40 9.49 2.63
CA ARG A 13 -2.36 8.40 2.85
C ARG A 13 -2.83 7.83 1.51
N VAL A 14 -2.83 6.52 1.43
CA VAL A 14 -3.22 5.76 0.23
C VAL A 14 -4.17 4.65 0.64
N ALA A 15 -5.04 4.26 -0.28
CA ALA A 15 -6.04 3.24 -0.01
C ALA A 15 -6.11 2.17 -1.10
N GLY A 16 -6.69 1.05 -0.71
CA GLY A 16 -6.98 -0.06 -1.58
C GLY A 16 -8.37 -0.61 -1.30
N MET A 17 -9.04 -1.08 -2.35
CA MET A 17 -10.40 -1.58 -2.23
C MET A 17 -10.61 -2.84 -3.05
N ASP A 18 -10.95 -3.93 -2.38
CA ASP A 18 -11.40 -5.15 -3.05
C ASP A 18 -12.90 -5.10 -3.27
N MET A 19 -13.35 -5.36 -4.50
CA MET A 19 -14.74 -5.23 -4.89
C MET A 19 -15.42 -6.60 -4.87
N GLY A 20 -16.68 -6.62 -4.46
CA GLY A 20 -17.51 -7.82 -4.37
C GLY A 20 -18.86 -7.46 -3.77
N PRO A 21 -19.71 -8.43 -3.38
CA PRO A 21 -20.98 -8.12 -2.70
C PRO A 21 -20.77 -7.27 -1.44
N ARG A 22 -19.66 -7.53 -0.73
CA ARG A 22 -19.10 -6.72 0.35
C ARG A 22 -17.71 -6.27 -0.08
N CYS A 23 -17.49 -4.97 -0.13
CA CYS A 23 -16.24 -4.38 -0.51
C CYS A 23 -15.34 -4.18 0.71
N TRP A 24 -14.10 -4.63 0.62
CA TRP A 24 -13.11 -4.41 1.67
C TRP A 24 -12.30 -3.17 1.36
N PHE A 25 -12.29 -2.22 2.28
CA PHE A 25 -11.52 -0.99 2.19
C PHE A 25 -10.34 -1.04 3.15
N TRP A 26 -9.16 -0.61 2.69
CA TRP A 26 -7.94 -0.51 3.49
C TRP A 26 -7.27 0.84 3.25
N CYS A 27 -6.85 1.55 4.31
CA CYS A 27 -6.11 2.81 4.23
C CYS A 27 -4.80 2.72 5.01
N ASP A 28 -3.69 2.97 4.32
CA ASP A 28 -2.37 3.13 4.92
C ASP A 28 -1.96 4.60 5.00
N GLU A 29 -1.39 4.99 6.13
CA GLU A 29 -0.57 6.18 6.27
C GLU A 29 0.91 5.80 6.10
N VAL A 30 1.59 6.47 5.17
CA VAL A 30 3.02 6.29 4.91
C VAL A 30 3.80 7.20 5.86
N ARG A 31 4.46 6.61 6.85
CA ARG A 31 5.29 7.34 7.82
C ARG A 31 6.74 7.47 7.35
N SER A 32 7.23 6.45 6.64
CA SER A 32 8.53 6.45 5.98
C SER A 32 8.57 5.41 4.85
N PRO A 33 9.64 5.39 4.04
CA PRO A 33 9.85 4.30 3.08
C PRO A 33 9.99 2.91 3.71
N LEU A 34 10.12 2.78 5.04
CA LEU A 34 10.21 1.52 5.77
C LEU A 34 8.97 1.21 6.62
N VAL A 35 8.15 2.21 6.91
CA VAL A 35 7.05 2.10 7.90
C VAL A 35 5.78 2.71 7.34
N THR A 36 4.71 1.93 7.37
CA THR A 36 3.34 2.35 7.15
C THR A 36 2.49 1.99 8.35
N ALA A 37 1.34 2.64 8.52
CA ALA A 37 0.36 2.29 9.52
C ALA A 37 -1.00 2.11 8.86
N CYS A 38 -1.68 0.99 9.14
CA CYS A 38 -3.09 0.86 8.80
C CYS A 38 -3.88 1.80 9.71
N VAL A 39 -4.46 2.84 9.13
CA VAL A 39 -5.22 3.86 9.87
C VAL A 39 -6.72 3.65 9.78
N TRP A 40 -7.20 2.89 8.79
CA TRP A 40 -8.61 2.57 8.65
C TRP A 40 -8.82 1.33 7.80
N THR A 41 -9.73 0.46 8.21
CA THR A 41 -10.27 -0.65 7.43
C THR A 41 -11.79 -0.70 7.61
N GLU A 42 -12.55 -0.93 6.55
CA GLU A 42 -14.02 -0.92 6.60
C GLU A 42 -14.58 -1.97 5.67
N LEU A 43 -15.67 -2.62 6.09
CA LEU A 43 -16.44 -3.52 5.24
C LEU A 43 -17.69 -2.78 4.75
N ILE A 44 -17.70 -2.46 3.46
CA ILE A 44 -18.70 -1.59 2.85
C ILE A 44 -19.63 -2.44 1.97
N ALA A 45 -20.94 -2.34 2.15
CA ALA A 45 -21.87 -2.95 1.20
C ALA A 45 -21.67 -2.35 -0.19
N SER A 46 -21.58 -3.18 -1.24
CA SER A 46 -21.30 -2.72 -2.62
C SER A 46 -22.21 -1.59 -3.10
N GLY A 47 -23.52 -1.69 -2.85
CA GLY A 47 -24.48 -0.64 -3.19
C GLY A 47 -24.24 0.71 -2.48
N ASN A 48 -23.48 0.73 -1.39
CA ASN A 48 -23.11 1.95 -0.66
C ASN A 48 -21.70 2.46 -1.00
N ALA A 49 -20.88 1.68 -1.70
CA ALA A 49 -19.51 2.05 -2.04
C ALA A 49 -19.39 3.41 -2.78
N PRO A 50 -20.24 3.72 -3.80
CA PRO A 50 -20.14 5.00 -4.51
C PRO A 50 -20.34 6.23 -3.63
N ALA A 51 -21.17 6.13 -2.57
CA ALA A 51 -21.40 7.22 -1.63
C ALA A 51 -20.35 7.26 -0.50
N ARG A 52 -19.95 6.08 -0.01
CA ARG A 52 -19.07 5.97 1.16
C ARG A 52 -17.60 6.25 0.85
N VAL A 53 -17.09 5.79 -0.30
CA VAL A 53 -15.66 5.95 -0.65
C VAL A 53 -15.25 7.43 -0.75
N PRO A 54 -15.99 8.33 -1.42
CA PRO A 54 -15.63 9.75 -1.43
C PRO A 54 -15.59 10.39 -0.03
N GLN A 55 -16.49 9.98 0.87
CA GLN A 55 -16.48 10.45 2.26
C GLN A 55 -15.21 10.00 2.98
N LEU A 56 -14.84 8.71 2.85
CA LEU A 56 -13.60 8.18 3.43
C LEU A 56 -12.37 8.87 2.84
N MET A 57 -12.33 9.08 1.53
CA MET A 57 -11.21 9.80 0.88
C MET A 57 -11.04 11.21 1.44
N SER A 58 -12.15 11.95 1.62
CA SER A 58 -12.12 13.29 2.19
C SER A 58 -11.74 13.28 3.67
N ALA A 59 -12.40 12.44 4.48
CA ALA A 59 -12.21 12.40 5.93
C ALA A 59 -10.81 11.92 6.33
N LEU A 60 -10.27 10.95 5.60
CA LEU A 60 -8.95 10.39 5.85
C LEU A 60 -7.83 11.14 5.11
N GLY A 61 -8.15 12.05 4.18
CA GLY A 61 -7.14 12.75 3.39
C GLY A 61 -6.38 11.82 2.43
N ILE A 62 -7.09 10.89 1.79
CA ILE A 62 -6.49 9.91 0.88
C ILE A 62 -6.12 10.58 -0.44
N SER A 63 -4.86 10.42 -0.80
CA SER A 63 -4.28 10.96 -2.02
C SER A 63 -4.54 10.08 -3.25
N CYS A 64 -4.49 8.76 -3.07
CA CYS A 64 -4.61 7.76 -4.12
C CYS A 64 -5.34 6.52 -3.60
N ILE A 65 -6.31 6.01 -4.36
CA ILE A 65 -6.97 4.72 -4.11
C ILE A 65 -6.88 3.81 -5.32
N LEU A 66 -6.51 2.56 -5.14
CA LEU A 66 -6.63 1.54 -6.18
C LEU A 66 -7.71 0.54 -5.82
N LEU A 67 -8.43 0.05 -6.83
CA LEU A 67 -9.55 -0.87 -6.62
C LEU A 67 -9.57 -2.00 -7.64
N ASP A 68 -10.22 -3.10 -7.30
CA ASP A 68 -10.42 -4.21 -8.22
C ASP A 68 -11.17 -3.79 -9.50
N ALA A 69 -10.72 -4.30 -10.64
CA ALA A 69 -11.36 -4.07 -11.94
C ALA A 69 -12.66 -4.89 -12.01
N GLY A 70 -13.78 -4.21 -11.85
CA GLY A 70 -15.12 -4.81 -11.79
C GLY A 70 -16.12 -3.96 -11.01
N GLY A 71 -15.62 -3.03 -10.18
CA GLY A 71 -16.39 -1.90 -9.68
C GLY A 71 -16.35 -0.74 -10.66
N GLU A 72 -17.48 -0.06 -10.87
CA GLU A 72 -17.57 1.15 -11.70
C GLU A 72 -17.64 2.44 -10.84
N PRO A 73 -16.62 2.83 -10.05
CA PRO A 73 -16.54 4.22 -9.65
C PRO A 73 -16.27 5.10 -10.87
N ASP A 74 -16.72 6.35 -10.80
CA ASP A 74 -16.29 7.39 -11.73
C ASP A 74 -14.82 7.76 -11.45
N LEU A 75 -13.92 6.97 -12.05
CA LEU A 75 -12.46 7.09 -11.88
C LEU A 75 -11.83 8.12 -12.83
N GLY A 76 -12.62 8.77 -13.67
CA GLY A 76 -12.13 9.62 -14.76
C GLY A 76 -11.84 11.08 -14.38
N VAL A 77 -12.21 11.52 -13.17
CA VAL A 77 -12.15 12.95 -12.82
C VAL A 77 -10.71 13.38 -12.47
N GLY A 78 -10.21 14.39 -13.20
CA GLY A 78 -8.95 15.08 -12.88
C GLY A 78 -7.65 14.37 -13.30
N VAL A 79 -7.76 13.28 -14.06
CA VAL A 79 -6.62 12.52 -14.60
C VAL A 79 -6.40 12.85 -16.08
N CYS A 80 -5.16 12.74 -16.56
CA CYS A 80 -4.88 12.81 -18.00
C CYS A 80 -3.96 11.68 -18.46
N TRP A 81 -4.22 11.18 -19.67
CA TRP A 81 -3.38 10.16 -20.31
C TRP A 81 -2.25 10.82 -21.09
N ASP A 82 -1.01 10.51 -20.73
CA ASP A 82 0.19 10.90 -21.46
C ASP A 82 0.48 9.86 -22.54
N GLY A 83 -0.05 10.08 -23.76
CA GLY A 83 0.10 9.16 -24.88
C GLY A 83 1.55 8.94 -25.31
N THR A 84 2.45 9.88 -25.05
CA THR A 84 3.88 9.76 -25.39
C THR A 84 4.58 8.76 -24.48
N ARG A 85 4.23 8.78 -23.19
CA ARG A 85 4.83 7.90 -22.20
C ARG A 85 4.02 6.64 -21.91
N GLY A 86 2.77 6.60 -22.37
CA GLY A 86 1.83 5.52 -22.09
C GLY A 86 1.48 5.42 -20.60
N GLU A 87 1.31 6.56 -19.92
CA GLU A 87 1.04 6.60 -18.47
C GLU A 87 -0.03 7.61 -18.09
N TRP A 88 -0.68 7.39 -16.94
CA TRP A 88 -1.65 8.33 -16.36
C TRP A 88 -0.95 9.37 -15.48
N ARG A 89 -1.39 10.61 -15.55
CA ARG A 89 -0.97 11.73 -14.69
C ARG A 89 -2.07 12.09 -13.69
N ASN A 90 -1.65 12.62 -12.55
CA ASN A 90 -2.52 13.07 -11.46
C ASN A 90 -3.47 11.97 -10.96
N LEU A 91 -3.00 10.72 -10.96
CA LEU A 91 -3.80 9.55 -10.63
C LEU A 91 -4.22 9.57 -9.15
N ARG A 92 -5.49 9.91 -8.90
CA ARG A 92 -6.10 9.81 -7.57
C ARG A 92 -6.88 8.52 -7.37
N ALA A 93 -7.31 7.89 -8.45
CA ALA A 93 -7.99 6.62 -8.40
C ALA A 93 -7.74 5.81 -9.69
N ALA A 94 -7.63 4.48 -9.58
CA ALA A 94 -7.48 3.59 -10.73
C ALA A 94 -8.04 2.19 -10.44
N ALA A 95 -8.56 1.55 -11.48
CA ALA A 95 -8.88 0.12 -11.45
C ALA A 95 -7.62 -0.71 -11.66
N VAL A 96 -7.57 -1.88 -11.05
CA VAL A 96 -6.46 -2.84 -11.15
C VAL A 96 -6.99 -4.13 -11.73
N LEU A 97 -6.46 -4.53 -12.88
CA LEU A 97 -6.74 -5.82 -13.50
C LEU A 97 -5.54 -6.74 -13.30
N PHE A 98 -5.76 -7.83 -12.58
CA PHE A 98 -4.75 -8.88 -12.51
C PHE A 98 -4.66 -9.65 -13.81
N VAL A 99 -3.43 -9.80 -14.31
CA VAL A 99 -3.12 -10.57 -15.52
C VAL A 99 -2.35 -11.84 -15.17
N ALA A 100 -2.64 -12.91 -15.92
CA ALA A 100 -1.88 -14.15 -15.84
C ALA A 100 -0.49 -14.01 -16.49
N GLY A 101 0.42 -14.91 -16.13
CA GLY A 101 1.77 -14.98 -16.69
C GLY A 101 2.84 -14.38 -15.78
N ALA A 102 4.05 -14.21 -16.33
CA ALA A 102 5.20 -13.75 -15.59
C ALA A 102 5.01 -12.34 -15.00
N ALA A 103 5.65 -12.08 -13.87
CA ALA A 103 5.75 -10.77 -13.25
C ALA A 103 6.28 -9.74 -14.26
N ARG A 104 5.55 -8.63 -14.42
CA ARG A 104 5.92 -7.51 -15.31
C ARG A 104 5.90 -6.17 -14.57
N GLY A 105 5.72 -6.19 -13.25
CA GLY A 105 5.45 -5.00 -12.46
C GLY A 105 4.11 -4.38 -12.81
N LEU A 106 3.99 -3.08 -12.56
CA LEU A 106 2.77 -2.30 -12.79
C LEU A 106 2.76 -1.70 -14.20
N VAL A 107 1.73 -2.01 -14.98
CA VAL A 107 1.56 -1.54 -16.37
C VAL A 107 0.36 -0.62 -16.46
N HIS A 108 0.56 0.61 -16.91
CA HIS A 108 -0.55 1.55 -17.18
C HIS A 108 -1.26 1.17 -18.48
N SER A 109 -2.58 1.25 -18.47
CA SER A 109 -3.48 0.94 -19.57
C SER A 109 -4.69 1.86 -19.51
N VAL A 110 -5.46 1.87 -20.59
CA VAL A 110 -6.77 2.54 -20.64
C VAL A 110 -7.86 1.47 -20.50
N GLY A 111 -8.81 1.71 -19.60
CA GLY A 111 -10.03 0.93 -19.47
C GLY A 111 -11.22 1.64 -20.11
N TRP A 112 -12.24 0.86 -20.46
CA TRP A 112 -13.48 1.35 -21.07
C TRP A 112 -14.69 0.82 -20.30
N THR A 113 -15.62 1.69 -19.92
CA THR A 113 -16.92 1.28 -19.37
C THR A 113 -17.84 0.79 -20.50
N GLN A 114 -18.98 0.19 -20.14
CA GLN A 114 -19.98 -0.25 -21.13
C GLN A 114 -20.56 0.93 -21.94
N GLU A 115 -20.62 2.11 -21.34
CA GLU A 115 -21.07 3.38 -21.95
C GLU A 115 -19.96 4.05 -22.78
N GLY A 116 -18.81 3.41 -22.94
CA GLY A 116 -17.69 3.94 -23.71
C GLY A 116 -16.91 5.04 -23.00
N ARG A 117 -17.03 5.18 -21.67
CA ARG A 117 -16.22 6.12 -20.90
C ARG A 117 -14.84 5.54 -20.64
N LEU A 118 -13.82 6.40 -20.72
CA LEU A 118 -12.45 6.05 -20.39
C LEU A 118 -12.24 6.06 -18.88
N TYR A 119 -11.46 5.11 -18.37
CA TYR A 119 -10.98 5.14 -16.99
C TYR A 119 -9.53 4.67 -16.86
N PRO A 120 -8.82 5.10 -15.79
CA PRO A 120 -7.48 4.61 -15.51
C PRO A 120 -7.45 3.14 -15.12
N LEU A 121 -6.70 2.35 -15.89
CA LEU A 121 -6.52 0.93 -15.64
C LEU A 121 -5.03 0.62 -15.42
N LEU A 122 -4.74 -0.12 -14.36
CA LEU A 122 -3.42 -0.66 -14.07
C LEU A 122 -3.48 -2.17 -14.20
N LYS A 123 -2.45 -2.78 -14.79
CA LYS A 123 -2.33 -4.23 -14.94
C LYS A 123 -1.11 -4.72 -14.17
N CYS A 124 -1.25 -5.79 -13.41
CA CYS A 124 -0.15 -6.41 -12.67
C CYS A 124 -0.39 -7.91 -12.46
N ASN A 125 0.64 -8.64 -12.02
CA ASN A 125 0.47 -10.03 -11.62
C ASN A 125 -0.14 -10.12 -10.22
N ARG A 126 -1.14 -11.00 -10.05
CA ARG A 126 -1.86 -11.19 -8.77
C ARG A 126 -0.94 -11.67 -7.66
N SER A 127 -0.24 -12.79 -7.88
CA SER A 127 0.61 -13.42 -6.88
C SER A 127 1.74 -12.51 -6.43
N GLU A 128 2.31 -11.74 -7.36
CA GLU A 128 3.32 -10.71 -7.09
C GLU A 128 2.75 -9.60 -6.20
N SER A 129 1.58 -9.06 -6.54
CA SER A 129 0.93 -7.97 -5.79
C SER A 129 0.52 -8.39 -4.39
N ILE A 130 -0.01 -9.61 -4.23
CA ILE A 130 -0.32 -10.19 -2.91
C ILE A 130 0.96 -10.40 -2.12
N GLN A 131 2.02 -10.95 -2.74
CA GLN A 131 3.29 -11.14 -2.04
C GLN A 131 3.88 -9.82 -1.54
N LEU A 132 3.78 -8.74 -2.33
CA LEU A 132 4.19 -7.41 -1.88
C LEU A 132 3.43 -6.96 -0.63
N ALA A 133 2.11 -7.15 -0.59
CA ALA A 133 1.32 -6.85 0.60
C ALA A 133 1.70 -7.73 1.80
N VAL A 134 1.89 -9.04 1.59
CA VAL A 134 2.29 -9.96 2.66
C VAL A 134 3.66 -9.60 3.23
N ASN A 135 4.60 -9.23 2.37
CA ASN A 135 5.92 -8.79 2.79
C ASN A 135 5.87 -7.59 3.75
N ASP A 136 4.81 -6.76 3.70
CA ASP A 136 4.66 -5.64 4.63
C ASP A 136 4.48 -6.13 6.09
N PHE A 137 3.96 -7.34 6.30
CA PHE A 137 3.74 -7.93 7.64
C PHE A 137 4.91 -8.78 8.15
N LEU A 138 5.86 -9.13 7.27
CA LEU A 138 6.93 -10.07 7.57
C LEU A 138 8.26 -9.36 7.87
N THR A 139 9.13 -9.99 8.66
CA THR A 139 10.48 -9.53 9.01
C THR A 139 11.58 -10.29 8.25
N PRO A 140 12.87 -9.91 8.35
CA PRO A 140 13.98 -10.71 7.82
C PRO A 140 14.05 -12.13 8.38
N ALA A 141 13.70 -12.32 9.65
CA ALA A 141 13.64 -13.65 10.27
C ALA A 141 12.59 -14.55 9.60
N GLN A 142 11.60 -13.95 8.94
CA GLN A 142 10.56 -14.63 8.16
C GLN A 142 10.87 -14.61 6.64
N GLY A 143 12.12 -14.38 6.26
CA GLY A 143 12.60 -14.48 4.88
C GLY A 143 12.43 -13.21 4.03
N VAL A 144 11.98 -12.09 4.61
CA VAL A 144 11.84 -10.82 3.87
C VAL A 144 13.03 -9.91 4.09
N HIS A 145 13.94 -9.92 3.12
CA HIS A 145 15.09 -9.01 3.09
C HIS A 145 14.81 -7.83 2.17
N GLU A 146 14.35 -6.73 2.75
CA GLU A 146 14.06 -5.50 2.02
C GLU A 146 15.11 -4.43 2.33
N MET A 147 15.73 -3.92 1.26
CA MET A 147 16.77 -2.91 1.31
C MET A 147 16.20 -1.57 0.87
N VAL A 148 16.22 -0.57 1.75
CA VAL A 148 15.66 0.76 1.48
C VAL A 148 16.79 1.79 1.42
N LYS A 149 16.83 2.57 0.35
CA LYS A 149 17.75 3.71 0.24
C LYS A 149 17.25 4.83 1.14
N THR A 150 18.12 5.34 2.00
CA THR A 150 17.84 6.57 2.74
C THR A 150 18.13 7.77 1.86
N GLU A 151 17.24 8.76 1.86
CA GLU A 151 17.56 10.01 1.19
C GLU A 151 18.58 10.80 2.03
N PRO A 152 19.55 11.47 1.41
CA PRO A 152 20.46 12.35 2.14
C PRO A 152 19.65 13.47 2.81
N GLY A 153 19.72 13.57 4.13
CA GLY A 153 19.01 14.61 4.89
C GLY A 153 17.61 14.24 5.35
N SER A 154 17.06 13.07 4.98
CA SER A 154 15.99 12.47 5.76
C SER A 154 16.61 11.91 7.03
N GLY A 155 16.82 12.76 8.04
CA GLY A 155 17.07 12.24 9.39
C GLY A 155 16.04 11.16 9.64
N ALA A 156 16.47 9.97 10.08
CA ALA A 156 15.52 8.92 10.42
C ALA A 156 14.42 9.58 11.27
N PRO A 157 13.12 9.40 10.93
CA PRO A 157 12.07 9.97 11.76
C PRO A 157 12.39 9.51 13.17
N GLN A 158 12.67 10.47 14.04
CA GLN A 158 12.84 10.20 15.45
C GLN A 158 11.43 9.80 15.88
N ASP A 159 11.14 8.49 15.82
CA ASP A 159 9.98 7.90 16.44
C ASP A 159 10.18 8.24 17.91
N ASP A 160 9.52 9.30 18.37
CA ASP A 160 9.73 9.87 19.71
C ASP A 160 9.17 8.95 20.80
N GLY A 161 8.73 7.74 20.42
CA GLY A 161 8.18 6.73 21.30
C GLY A 161 6.82 7.11 21.85
N LYS A 162 6.25 8.25 21.46
CA LYS A 162 4.98 8.73 22.00
C LYS A 162 3.85 7.96 21.34
N PHE A 163 3.38 6.93 22.04
CA PHE A 163 2.09 6.32 21.79
C PHE A 163 1.02 7.07 22.58
N GLU A 164 -0.04 7.49 21.90
CA GLU A 164 -1.26 7.95 22.54
C GLU A 164 -1.92 6.71 23.16
N THR A 165 -2.10 6.69 24.48
CA THR A 165 -2.77 5.58 25.16
C THR A 165 -4.28 5.61 24.88
N GLU A 166 -4.98 4.50 25.12
CA GLU A 166 -6.41 4.34 24.81
C GLU A 166 -7.33 5.37 25.50
N ASP A 167 -6.84 6.04 26.56
CA ASP A 167 -7.54 7.09 27.29
C ASP A 167 -7.25 8.53 26.79
N GLY A 168 -6.45 8.68 25.73
CA GLY A 168 -6.04 9.99 25.21
C GLY A 168 -5.07 10.74 26.14
N SER A 169 -4.53 10.07 27.17
CA SER A 169 -3.43 10.62 27.96
C SER A 169 -2.09 10.40 27.24
N TRP A 170 -1.15 11.30 27.51
CA TRP A 170 0.22 11.18 27.00
C TRP A 170 1.05 10.57 28.11
N ASP A 171 1.40 9.29 28.00
CA ASP A 171 2.32 8.66 28.95
C ASP A 171 3.74 9.19 28.69
N MET A 172 4.11 10.21 29.48
CA MET A 172 5.43 10.84 29.42
C MET A 172 6.52 9.98 30.08
N ASP A 173 6.14 8.94 30.83
CA ASP A 173 7.04 8.11 31.63
C ASP A 173 7.23 6.69 31.06
N ALA A 174 6.57 6.35 29.95
CA ALA A 174 6.88 5.14 29.21
C ALA A 174 8.39 5.15 28.86
N PRO A 175 9.17 4.16 29.28
CA PRO A 175 10.60 4.14 29.00
C PRO A 175 10.76 4.19 27.48
N ILE A 176 11.39 5.26 26.99
CA ILE A 176 11.90 5.33 25.62
C ILE A 176 12.88 4.16 25.54
N VAL A 177 12.42 3.01 25.06
CA VAL A 177 13.32 1.95 24.65
C VAL A 177 13.93 2.48 23.37
N PRO A 178 15.22 2.88 23.34
CA PRO A 178 15.84 3.26 22.10
C PRO A 178 15.75 2.03 21.19
N HIS A 179 14.87 2.09 20.19
CA HIS A 179 14.92 1.13 19.11
C HIS A 179 16.34 1.25 18.55
N PRO A 180 17.08 0.14 18.36
CA PRO A 180 18.36 0.18 17.69
C PRO A 180 18.11 0.48 16.22
N ALA A 181 17.79 1.75 15.93
CA ALA A 181 17.77 2.27 14.59
C ALA A 181 19.20 2.15 14.10
N ALA A 182 19.44 1.23 13.18
CA ALA A 182 20.67 1.19 12.42
C ALA A 182 20.81 2.55 11.74
N VAL A 183 21.61 3.44 12.33
CA VAL A 183 21.92 4.75 11.74
C VAL A 183 22.83 4.46 10.55
N ALA A 184 22.24 4.26 9.38
CA ALA A 184 23.01 4.23 8.16
C ALA A 184 23.53 5.65 7.87
N PRO A 185 24.79 5.78 7.39
CA PRO A 185 25.26 7.05 6.86
C PRO A 185 24.33 7.54 5.74
N SER A 186 24.22 8.85 5.58
CA SER A 186 23.35 9.49 4.57
C SER A 186 23.63 8.91 3.17
N GLY A 187 22.58 8.44 2.49
CA GLY A 187 22.69 7.75 1.21
C GLY A 187 23.00 6.24 1.29
N GLY A 188 23.07 5.69 2.50
CA GLY A 188 23.18 4.27 2.76
C GLY A 188 21.91 3.49 2.42
N THR A 189 22.04 2.17 2.37
CA THR A 189 20.89 1.27 2.23
C THR A 189 20.66 0.56 3.55
N ILE A 190 19.45 0.68 4.11
CA ILE A 190 19.07 0.05 5.38
C ILE A 190 18.32 -1.24 5.09
N LEU A 191 18.71 -2.32 5.76
CA LEU A 191 17.91 -3.54 5.82
C LEU A 191 16.76 -3.34 6.81
N ARG A 192 15.52 -3.52 6.35
CA ARG A 192 14.35 -3.47 7.22
C ARG A 192 14.41 -4.60 8.25
N THR A 193 14.26 -4.31 9.55
CA THR A 193 14.26 -5.31 10.63
C THR A 193 12.86 -5.60 11.18
N GLU A 194 11.97 -4.61 11.17
CA GLU A 194 10.60 -4.70 11.68
C GLU A 194 9.57 -4.86 10.56
N PRO A 195 8.37 -5.39 10.81
CA PRO A 195 7.27 -5.31 9.85
C PRO A 195 7.05 -3.88 9.37
N ARG A 196 6.79 -3.72 8.08
CA ARG A 196 6.54 -2.41 7.48
C ARG A 196 5.21 -1.85 7.97
N VAL A 197 4.16 -2.67 7.98
CA VAL A 197 2.83 -2.21 8.37
C VAL A 197 2.61 -2.40 9.88
N ARG A 198 2.19 -1.33 10.55
CA ARG A 198 1.69 -1.35 11.93
C ARG A 198 0.17 -1.30 11.91
N LEU A 199 -0.51 -2.19 12.63
CA LEU A 199 -1.96 -2.13 12.82
C LEU A 199 -2.25 -1.26 14.03
N LEU A 200 -2.98 -0.16 13.84
CA LEU A 200 -3.39 0.68 14.96
C LEU A 200 -4.61 0.05 15.66
N PRO A 201 -4.72 0.09 17.00
CA PRO A 201 -5.88 -0.47 17.72
C PRO A 201 -7.23 0.07 17.21
N SER A 202 -7.25 1.33 16.77
CA SER A 202 -8.44 2.03 16.26
C SER A 202 -8.64 1.94 14.74
N CYS A 203 -7.90 1.08 14.03
CA CYS A 203 -8.03 1.00 12.57
C CYS A 203 -9.34 0.33 12.11
N ALA A 204 -10.01 -0.44 12.97
CA ALA A 204 -11.24 -1.15 12.62
C ALA A 204 -12.45 -0.21 12.55
N GLY A 205 -12.94 0.02 11.34
CA GLY A 205 -14.18 0.74 11.05
C GLY A 205 -15.42 -0.16 11.00
N PRO A 206 -16.57 0.38 10.58
CA PRO A 206 -17.82 -0.36 10.47
C PRO A 206 -17.69 -1.70 9.72
N GLY A 207 -18.32 -2.73 10.28
CA GLY A 207 -18.35 -4.08 9.68
C GLY A 207 -17.05 -4.88 9.82
N VAL A 208 -16.01 -4.34 10.46
CA VAL A 208 -14.76 -5.04 10.73
C VAL A 208 -14.59 -5.20 12.24
N SER A 209 -14.46 -6.43 12.73
CA SER A 209 -14.03 -6.72 14.10
C SER A 209 -12.57 -7.12 14.12
N GLN A 210 -11.89 -7.01 15.27
CA GLN A 210 -10.51 -7.47 15.41
C GLN A 210 -10.36 -8.96 15.06
N ALA A 211 -11.28 -9.81 15.54
CA ALA A 211 -11.27 -11.24 15.23
C ALA A 211 -11.44 -11.52 13.72
N LEU A 212 -12.25 -10.72 13.02
CA LEU A 212 -12.40 -10.83 11.58
C LEU A 212 -11.12 -10.41 10.86
N LEU A 213 -10.51 -9.31 11.29
CA LEU A 213 -9.22 -8.84 10.77
C LEU A 213 -8.14 -9.91 10.94
N ASP A 214 -7.99 -10.44 12.15
CA ASP A 214 -7.00 -11.47 12.49
C ASP A 214 -7.19 -12.72 11.64
N SER A 215 -8.44 -13.18 11.47
CA SER A 215 -8.78 -14.31 10.61
C SER A 215 -8.30 -14.09 9.17
N HIS A 216 -8.60 -12.93 8.58
CA HIS A 216 -8.14 -12.62 7.22
C HIS A 216 -6.61 -12.51 7.12
N LEU A 217 -5.94 -11.94 8.12
CA LEU A 217 -4.48 -11.85 8.12
C LEU A 217 -3.82 -13.23 8.24
N LEU A 218 -4.39 -14.16 9.01
CA LEU A 218 -3.92 -15.56 9.07
C LEU A 218 -4.07 -16.29 7.74
N ASN A 219 -4.98 -15.83 6.88
CA ASN A 219 -5.24 -16.38 5.56
C ASN A 219 -4.27 -15.84 4.48
N LEU A 220 -3.46 -14.84 4.81
CA LEU A 220 -2.37 -14.33 3.97
C LEU A 220 -1.12 -15.22 4.04
N ARG A 221 -1.29 -16.52 3.81
CA ARG A 221 -0.20 -17.50 3.81
C ARG A 221 -0.17 -18.32 2.52
N LYS A 222 0.98 -18.91 2.27
CA LYS A 222 1.12 -19.95 1.25
C LYS A 222 1.13 -21.33 1.91
N GLU A 223 0.60 -22.29 1.21
CA GLU A 223 0.70 -23.70 1.56
C GLU A 223 1.54 -24.41 0.50
N ARG A 224 2.41 -25.31 0.97
CA ARG A 224 3.25 -26.11 0.09
C ARG A 224 2.45 -27.33 -0.35
N ASP A 225 2.27 -27.49 -1.65
CA ASP A 225 1.66 -28.69 -2.22
C ASP A 225 2.57 -29.90 -1.95
N PRO A 226 2.09 -30.94 -1.25
CA PRO A 226 2.89 -32.10 -0.91
C PRO A 226 3.32 -32.94 -2.12
N ARG A 227 2.64 -32.82 -3.27
CA ARG A 227 2.94 -33.58 -4.49
C ARG A 227 3.99 -32.89 -5.35
N THR A 228 3.85 -31.57 -5.54
CA THR A 228 4.72 -30.80 -6.43
C THR A 228 5.86 -30.10 -5.68
N GLY A 229 5.74 -29.95 -4.36
CA GLY A 229 6.66 -29.18 -3.52
C GLY A 229 6.60 -27.67 -3.75
N LEU A 230 5.71 -27.19 -4.64
CA LEU A 230 5.52 -25.79 -4.95
C LEU A 230 4.63 -25.13 -3.89
N GLU A 231 4.90 -23.85 -3.62
CA GLU A 231 4.08 -23.05 -2.70
C GLU A 231 3.04 -22.25 -3.49
N ASP A 232 1.78 -22.35 -3.07
CA ASP A 232 0.69 -21.56 -3.63
C ASP A 232 -0.11 -20.89 -2.51
N TRP A 233 -0.82 -19.81 -2.85
CA TRP A 233 -1.72 -19.15 -1.91
C TRP A 233 -2.86 -20.10 -1.54
N VAL A 234 -3.26 -20.11 -0.26
CA VAL A 234 -4.35 -20.99 0.19
C VAL A 234 -5.63 -20.70 -0.60
N GLY A 235 -6.08 -21.69 -1.36
CA GLY A 235 -7.29 -21.60 -2.17
C GLY A 235 -8.56 -21.72 -1.34
N GLY A 236 -9.66 -21.13 -1.82
CA GLY A 236 -10.98 -21.24 -1.18
C GLY A 236 -11.15 -20.47 0.12
N VAL A 237 -10.16 -19.65 0.50
CA VAL A 237 -10.20 -18.83 1.71
C VAL A 237 -10.51 -17.39 1.35
N GLU A 238 -11.42 -16.78 2.11
CA GLU A 238 -11.80 -15.37 1.93
C GLU A 238 -10.58 -14.49 2.25
N ASN A 239 -9.98 -13.88 1.22
CA ASN A 239 -8.77 -13.06 1.33
C ASN A 239 -8.97 -11.65 0.74
N HIS A 240 -10.22 -11.18 0.75
CA HIS A 240 -10.61 -9.88 0.21
C HIS A 240 -9.91 -8.72 0.94
N LEU A 241 -9.72 -8.81 2.26
CA LEU A 241 -8.89 -7.86 3.01
C LEU A 241 -7.44 -7.82 2.49
N GLY A 242 -6.87 -8.99 2.22
CA GLY A 242 -5.52 -9.11 1.67
C GLY A 242 -5.37 -8.45 0.31
N LEU A 243 -6.39 -8.58 -0.54
CA LEU A 243 -6.46 -7.88 -1.82
C LEU A 243 -6.60 -6.37 -1.64
N ALA A 244 -7.44 -5.90 -0.71
CA ALA A 244 -7.55 -4.49 -0.38
C ALA A 244 -6.18 -3.91 0.06
N LYS A 245 -5.44 -4.62 0.92
CA LYS A 245 -4.07 -4.24 1.29
C LYS A 245 -3.11 -4.26 0.09
N ALA A 246 -3.21 -5.24 -0.81
CA ALA A 246 -2.42 -5.29 -2.04
C ALA A 246 -2.67 -4.06 -2.91
N TYR A 247 -3.92 -3.66 -3.10
CA TYR A 247 -4.26 -2.44 -3.83
C TYR A 247 -3.72 -1.18 -3.13
N ALA A 248 -3.80 -1.10 -1.80
CA ALA A 248 -3.24 0.03 -1.06
C ALA A 248 -1.71 0.14 -1.24
N ARG A 249 -1.03 -1.01 -1.25
CA ARG A 249 0.42 -1.07 -1.50
C ARG A 249 0.77 -0.65 -2.93
N LEU A 250 -0.01 -1.06 -3.92
CA LEU A 250 0.13 -0.58 -5.30
C LEU A 250 -0.14 0.92 -5.41
N ALA A 251 -1.14 1.44 -4.70
CA ALA A 251 -1.46 2.87 -4.65
C ALA A 251 -0.29 3.68 -4.08
N GLN A 252 0.38 3.14 -3.05
CA GLN A 252 1.62 3.71 -2.53
C GLN A 252 2.69 3.84 -3.62
N LEU A 253 2.94 2.78 -4.39
CA LEU A 253 3.95 2.79 -5.45
C LEU A 253 3.63 3.83 -6.53
N VAL A 254 2.36 3.94 -6.92
CA VAL A 254 1.90 4.96 -7.87
C VAL A 254 2.10 6.37 -7.32
N ALA A 255 1.69 6.61 -6.07
CA ALA A 255 1.80 7.93 -5.44
C ALA A 255 3.26 8.39 -5.25
N HIS A 256 4.19 7.47 -5.00
CA HIS A 256 5.62 7.80 -4.92
C HIS A 256 6.23 8.08 -6.31
N ALA A 257 5.75 7.37 -7.35
CA ALA A 257 6.21 7.58 -8.72
C ALA A 257 5.81 8.96 -9.28
N THR A 258 4.73 9.56 -8.79
CA THR A 258 4.25 10.89 -9.22
C THR A 258 4.88 12.04 -8.44
N SER A 259 5.31 11.82 -7.19
CA SER A 259 5.91 12.87 -6.36
C SER A 259 7.39 13.14 -6.66
N THR A 260 8.08 12.20 -7.32
CA THR A 260 9.50 12.34 -7.64
C THR A 260 9.66 13.18 -8.92
N PRO A 261 10.26 14.40 -8.87
CA PRO A 261 10.47 15.20 -10.07
C PRO A 261 11.41 14.47 -11.02
N THR A 262 10.90 14.07 -12.18
CA THR A 262 11.75 13.45 -13.21
C THR A 262 12.68 14.50 -13.78
N LYS A 263 14.01 14.31 -13.65
CA LYS A 263 14.98 15.12 -14.42
C LYS A 263 14.66 14.96 -15.91
N PRO A 264 14.59 16.05 -16.71
CA PRO A 264 14.34 15.95 -18.13
C PRO A 264 15.37 15.03 -18.78
N GLY A 265 14.92 14.07 -19.60
CA GLY A 265 15.78 13.11 -20.30
C GLY A 265 16.16 11.85 -19.53
N VAL A 266 15.80 11.73 -18.24
CA VAL A 266 15.96 10.48 -17.48
C VAL A 266 14.62 9.74 -17.44
N PRO A 267 14.53 8.49 -17.95
CA PRO A 267 13.32 7.68 -17.81
C PRO A 267 12.88 7.65 -16.35
N ASN A 268 11.59 7.86 -16.08
CA ASN A 268 11.06 7.84 -14.73
C ASN A 268 11.53 6.55 -14.03
N LEU A 269 12.21 6.69 -12.91
CA LEU A 269 12.73 5.59 -12.10
C LEU A 269 11.61 4.65 -11.64
N ALA A 270 10.33 5.01 -11.80
CA ALA A 270 9.21 4.07 -11.72
C ALA A 270 9.35 2.83 -12.64
N ARG A 271 10.10 2.91 -13.75
CA ARG A 271 10.48 1.73 -14.56
C ARG A 271 11.53 0.83 -13.87
N TYR A 272 12.25 1.36 -12.88
CA TYR A 272 13.33 0.70 -12.13
C TYR A 272 13.04 0.49 -10.64
N LEU A 273 11.96 1.07 -10.10
CA LEU A 273 11.29 0.61 -8.87
C LEU A 273 10.48 -0.65 -9.17
N ASN A 274 11.09 -1.55 -9.93
CA ASN A 274 10.73 -2.94 -9.97
C ASN A 274 11.76 -3.67 -9.09
N PRO A 275 11.60 -3.71 -7.76
CA PRO A 275 12.37 -4.65 -6.94
C PRO A 275 12.24 -6.10 -7.47
N LEU A 276 11.21 -6.39 -8.27
CA LEU A 276 10.78 -7.73 -8.71
C LEU A 276 11.32 -8.13 -10.11
N ALA A 277 11.76 -7.18 -10.95
CA ALA A 277 12.48 -7.49 -12.20
C ALA A 277 13.99 -7.73 -12.00
N SER A 278 14.52 -7.46 -10.79
CA SER A 278 15.94 -7.66 -10.48
C SER A 278 16.36 -9.14 -10.36
N GLY A 279 15.46 -10.09 -10.64
CA GLY A 279 15.77 -11.53 -10.58
C GLY A 279 16.13 -12.01 -9.16
N ARG A 280 15.87 -11.22 -8.12
CA ARG A 280 15.99 -11.66 -6.73
C ARG A 280 14.80 -12.55 -6.40
N PHE A 281 14.90 -13.81 -6.82
CA PHE A 281 14.12 -14.88 -6.24
C PHE A 281 14.41 -14.87 -4.74
N TYR A 282 13.38 -14.62 -3.93
CA TYR A 282 13.44 -14.89 -2.50
C TYR A 282 13.60 -16.41 -2.35
N HIS A 283 14.83 -16.86 -2.10
CA HIS A 283 15.09 -18.23 -1.70
C HIS A 283 14.72 -18.35 -0.23
N PHE A 284 13.62 -19.04 0.05
CA PHE A 284 13.31 -19.55 1.37
C PHE A 284 14.19 -20.79 1.61
N LYS A 285 14.85 -20.85 2.77
CA LYS A 285 15.41 -22.09 3.31
C LYS A 285 14.31 -22.86 4.02
#